data_AF-A0A813SGY5-F1
#
_entry.id   AF-A0A813SGY5-F1
#
_cell.length_a   1.000
_cell.length_b   1.000
_cell.length_c   1.000
_cell.angle_alpha   90.00
_cell.angle_beta   90.00
_cell.angle_gamma   90.00
#
_symmetry.space_group_name_H-M   'P 1'
#
loop_
_entity.id
_entity.type
_entity.pdbx_description
1 polymer ?
#
loop_
_entity_poly.entity_id
_entity_poly.type
_entity_poly.pdbx_seq_one_letter_code
_entity_poly.pdbx_strand_id
1 'polypeptide(L)'
;MKWRKGAKEGTIVAGGNGHGENLNQLSTPHGVIVDDLGQIYIADRENHRIMRWCEGKEEGEIVVGGNGTGNQSNQMNFPTGLSLDEEGNLMKSYPIIENVTLSYSNITNEIYPLIKSIRSDWTSSNTHLVTFTEGLTNIILGIFDNRTPDDDSNALIIKIYGIQTELFIDRQAEINVMIKFHEHGVLSQRVLIQFNNGIIYEFASGKTCSRDDVREENISKLIAIKLTEIHNIPVQETEQPYIMLILRQFLKLLDKNSFDLSSIISDIDKIEEHILSRLIPNPKYGKDLVLCHNDLLVKNIV
;
A
#
# COMPACT_ATOMS: atom_id res chain seq x y z
N MET A 1 -2.94 -1.82 -29.96
CA MET A 1 -3.37 -2.57 -31.17
C MET A 1 -3.48 -4.05 -30.79
N LYS A 2 -4.56 -4.73 -31.19
CA LYS A 2 -4.80 -6.17 -30.90
C LYS A 2 -4.46 -7.00 -32.13
N TRP A 3 -3.78 -8.13 -31.93
CA TRP A 3 -3.42 -9.08 -32.98
C TRP A 3 -4.04 -10.43 -32.69
N ARG A 4 -4.70 -11.02 -33.68
CA ARG A 4 -5.14 -12.43 -33.59
C ARG A 4 -3.99 -13.34 -34.01
N LYS A 5 -3.91 -14.52 -33.40
CA LYS A 5 -2.89 -15.54 -33.75
C LYS A 5 -3.00 -15.87 -35.24
N GLY A 6 -1.93 -15.59 -36.00
CA GLY A 6 -1.88 -15.80 -37.45
C GLY A 6 -2.40 -14.65 -38.33
N ALA A 7 -2.81 -13.52 -37.75
CA ALA A 7 -3.23 -12.35 -38.52
C ALA A 7 -2.04 -11.64 -39.19
N LYS A 8 -2.27 -11.10 -40.40
CA LYS A 8 -1.28 -10.31 -41.15
C LYS A 8 -1.36 -8.80 -40.87
N GLU A 9 -2.42 -8.37 -40.19
CA GLU A 9 -2.65 -6.99 -39.78
C GLU A 9 -3.25 -6.96 -38.37
N GLY A 10 -2.96 -5.88 -37.63
CA GLY A 10 -3.50 -5.64 -36.30
C GLY A 10 -4.70 -4.70 -36.34
N THR A 11 -5.64 -4.89 -35.42
CA THR A 11 -6.81 -4.02 -35.27
C THR A 11 -6.54 -2.97 -34.21
N ILE A 12 -6.83 -1.70 -34.51
CA ILE A 12 -6.80 -0.64 -33.49
C ILE A 12 -7.97 -0.88 -32.54
N VAL A 13 -7.69 -0.88 -31.24
CA VAL A 13 -8.66 -1.21 -30.18
C VAL A 13 -8.85 -0.09 -29.16
N ALA A 14 -8.00 0.94 -29.22
CA ALA A 14 -8.08 2.15 -28.42
C ALA A 14 -7.25 3.24 -29.12
N GLY A 15 -7.73 4.49 -29.11
CA GLY A 15 -7.13 5.59 -29.85
C GLY A 15 -7.20 5.42 -31.38
N GLY A 16 -6.15 5.85 -32.09
CA GLY A 16 -6.05 5.72 -33.55
C GLY A 16 -6.53 6.93 -34.35
N ASN A 17 -7.06 7.96 -33.69
CA ASN A 17 -7.59 9.18 -34.32
C ASN A 17 -6.65 10.39 -34.17
N GLY A 18 -5.35 10.15 -34.08
CA GLY A 18 -4.32 11.18 -33.91
C GLY A 18 -4.06 11.59 -32.46
N HIS A 19 -3.11 12.51 -32.31
CA HIS A 19 -2.73 13.10 -31.02
C HIS A 19 -3.76 14.17 -30.62
N GLY A 20 -4.26 14.10 -29.38
CA GLY A 20 -5.23 15.07 -28.87
C GLY A 20 -5.93 14.63 -27.59
N GLU A 21 -6.88 15.44 -27.14
CA GLU A 21 -7.58 15.29 -25.85
C GLU A 21 -9.01 14.74 -25.97
N ASN A 22 -9.52 14.54 -27.19
CA ASN A 22 -10.84 13.96 -27.39
C ASN A 22 -10.92 12.51 -26.87
N LEU A 23 -12.13 12.00 -26.65
CA LEU A 23 -12.37 10.66 -26.10
C LEU A 23 -11.92 9.53 -27.04
N ASN A 24 -11.72 9.81 -28.33
CA ASN A 24 -11.17 8.88 -29.33
C ASN A 24 -9.68 9.13 -29.63
N GLN A 25 -9.02 10.03 -28.89
CA GLN A 25 -7.62 10.45 -29.06
C GLN A 25 -6.81 10.19 -27.79
N LEU A 26 -5.48 10.13 -27.96
CA LEU A 26 -4.51 9.95 -26.88
C LEU A 26 -3.34 10.93 -27.06
N SER A 27 -2.72 11.35 -25.98
CA SER A 27 -1.58 12.27 -25.93
C SER A 27 -0.43 11.63 -25.16
N THR A 28 0.51 11.06 -25.93
CA THR A 28 1.75 10.45 -25.42
C THR A 28 1.49 9.39 -24.33
N PRO A 29 0.64 8.37 -24.59
CA PRO A 29 0.29 7.38 -23.59
C PRO A 29 1.52 6.54 -23.19
N HIS A 30 1.68 6.25 -21.90
CA HIS A 30 2.86 5.58 -21.35
C HIS A 30 2.57 4.18 -20.78
N GLY A 31 1.34 3.93 -20.34
CA GLY A 31 0.93 2.65 -19.74
C GLY A 31 -0.32 2.10 -20.40
N VAL A 32 -0.38 0.77 -20.56
CA VAL A 32 -1.56 0.05 -21.01
C VAL A 32 -1.70 -1.24 -20.22
N ILE A 33 -2.92 -1.55 -19.80
CA ILE A 33 -3.27 -2.83 -19.19
C ILE A 33 -4.65 -3.27 -19.69
N VAL A 34 -4.90 -4.58 -19.66
CA VAL A 34 -6.17 -5.18 -20.08
C VAL A 34 -6.67 -6.03 -18.93
N ASP A 35 -7.93 -5.86 -18.54
CA ASP A 35 -8.56 -6.69 -17.51
C ASP A 35 -9.05 -8.04 -18.09
N ASP A 36 -9.49 -8.93 -17.20
CA ASP A 36 -10.00 -10.26 -17.60
C ASP A 36 -11.32 -10.20 -18.39
N LEU A 37 -12.01 -9.05 -18.37
CA LEU A 37 -13.20 -8.78 -19.18
C LEU A 37 -12.84 -8.18 -20.55
N GLY A 38 -11.56 -7.99 -20.86
CA GLY A 38 -11.07 -7.43 -22.10
C GLY A 38 -11.19 -5.90 -22.20
N GLN A 39 -11.45 -5.19 -21.10
CA GLN A 39 -11.43 -3.73 -21.05
C GLN A 39 -9.98 -3.25 -21.01
N ILE A 40 -9.69 -2.21 -21.79
CA ILE A 40 -8.34 -1.69 -21.99
C ILE A 40 -8.22 -0.39 -21.21
N TYR A 41 -7.28 -0.32 -20.28
CA TYR A 41 -6.96 0.89 -19.53
C TYR A 41 -5.66 1.50 -20.05
N ILE A 42 -5.64 2.81 -20.27
CA ILE A 42 -4.51 3.54 -20.84
C ILE A 42 -4.18 4.74 -19.96
N ALA A 43 -2.92 4.84 -19.56
CA ALA A 43 -2.36 6.03 -18.92
C ALA A 43 -2.01 7.04 -20.00
N ASP A 44 -2.92 8.00 -20.19
CA ASP A 44 -2.84 9.06 -21.19
C ASP A 44 -2.09 10.26 -20.60
N ARG A 45 -0.76 10.17 -20.65
CA ARG A 45 0.17 10.91 -19.80
C ARG A 45 0.05 12.43 -19.93
N GLU A 46 0.11 12.95 -21.14
CA GLU A 46 0.09 14.40 -21.39
C GLU A 46 -1.34 14.98 -21.31
N ASN A 47 -2.35 14.11 -21.35
CA ASN A 47 -3.73 14.50 -21.06
C ASN A 47 -4.12 14.34 -19.59
N HIS A 48 -3.18 13.94 -18.72
CA HIS A 48 -3.43 13.89 -17.28
C HIS A 48 -4.64 13.04 -16.90
N ARG A 49 -4.77 11.86 -17.53
CA ARG A 49 -5.95 11.00 -17.34
C ARG A 49 -5.66 9.52 -17.53
N ILE A 50 -6.53 8.69 -16.94
CA ILE A 50 -6.66 7.27 -17.23
C ILE A 50 -7.92 7.06 -18.05
N MET A 51 -7.77 6.46 -19.22
CA MET A 51 -8.86 6.14 -20.13
C MET A 51 -9.18 4.66 -20.09
N ARG A 52 -10.45 4.30 -20.22
CA ARG A 52 -10.92 2.92 -20.40
C ARG A 52 -11.60 2.77 -21.76
N TRP A 53 -11.26 1.73 -22.50
CA TRP A 53 -11.93 1.31 -23.73
C TRP A 53 -12.54 -0.07 -23.56
N CYS A 54 -13.84 -0.19 -23.82
CA CYS A 54 -14.48 -1.48 -23.98
C CYS A 54 -14.34 -1.98 -25.42
N GLU A 55 -14.27 -3.31 -25.60
CA GLU A 55 -14.13 -3.90 -26.93
C GLU A 55 -15.26 -3.43 -27.88
N GLY A 56 -14.88 -2.96 -29.07
CA GLY A 56 -15.82 -2.48 -30.09
C GLY A 56 -16.30 -1.04 -29.93
N LYS A 57 -15.82 -0.27 -28.95
CA LYS A 57 -16.12 1.16 -28.80
C LYS A 57 -15.15 2.04 -29.62
N GLU A 58 -15.69 3.06 -30.27
CA GLU A 58 -14.90 4.05 -31.02
C GLU A 58 -14.27 5.12 -30.11
N GLU A 59 -14.87 5.36 -28.94
CA GLU A 59 -14.44 6.31 -27.92
C GLU A 59 -14.20 5.60 -26.58
N GLY A 60 -13.25 6.13 -25.82
CA GLY A 60 -12.95 5.70 -24.46
C GLY A 60 -13.69 6.55 -23.45
N GLU A 61 -13.67 6.10 -22.21
CA GLU A 61 -14.27 6.79 -21.07
C GLU A 61 -13.16 7.21 -20.11
N ILE A 62 -13.25 8.43 -19.57
CA ILE A 62 -12.32 8.88 -18.53
C ILE A 62 -12.67 8.16 -17.23
N VAL A 63 -11.74 7.36 -16.73
CA VAL A 63 -11.88 6.65 -15.44
C VAL A 63 -11.42 7.55 -14.30
N VAL A 64 -10.29 8.24 -14.49
CA VAL A 64 -9.67 9.13 -13.51
C VAL A 64 -8.95 10.26 -14.24
N GLY A 65 -8.94 11.47 -13.68
CA GLY A 65 -8.24 12.63 -14.24
C GLY A 65 -9.02 13.35 -15.34
N GLY A 66 -8.32 13.98 -16.27
CA GLY A 66 -8.90 14.69 -17.42
C GLY A 66 -9.25 16.15 -17.16
N ASN A 67 -8.94 16.68 -15.98
CA ASN A 67 -9.11 18.11 -15.62
C ASN A 67 -7.76 18.79 -15.32
N GLY A 68 -6.73 18.38 -16.05
CA GLY A 68 -5.36 18.89 -15.90
C GLY A 68 -4.59 18.28 -14.73
N THR A 69 -3.41 18.86 -14.47
CA THR A 69 -2.57 18.54 -13.33
C THR A 69 -3.18 19.02 -12.03
N GLY A 70 -2.93 18.26 -10.96
CA GLY A 70 -3.35 18.59 -9.62
C GLY A 70 -3.80 17.37 -8.83
N ASN A 71 -4.28 17.63 -7.61
CA ASN A 71 -4.58 16.60 -6.62
C ASN A 71 -6.08 16.51 -6.29
N GLN A 72 -6.94 17.22 -7.04
CA GLN A 72 -8.38 17.08 -6.91
C GLN A 72 -8.81 15.69 -7.40
N SER A 73 -9.97 15.20 -6.95
CA SER A 73 -10.47 13.85 -7.27
C SER A 73 -10.65 13.57 -8.77
N ASN A 74 -10.63 14.60 -9.60
CA ASN A 74 -10.77 14.57 -11.05
C ASN A 74 -9.50 15.06 -11.80
N GLN A 75 -8.34 15.16 -11.12
CA GLN A 75 -7.04 15.58 -11.66
C GLN A 75 -5.99 14.48 -11.49
N MET A 76 -5.00 14.43 -12.40
CA MET A 76 -3.88 13.47 -12.35
C MET A 76 -2.58 14.11 -12.84
N ASN A 77 -1.44 13.66 -12.33
CA ASN A 77 -0.13 14.17 -12.73
C ASN A 77 0.62 13.11 -13.53
N PHE A 78 0.69 13.30 -14.86
CA PHE A 78 1.50 12.51 -15.78
C PHE A 78 1.48 11.00 -15.49
N PRO A 79 0.32 10.34 -15.55
CA PRO A 79 0.25 8.91 -15.25
C PRO A 79 1.18 8.12 -16.19
N THR A 80 2.04 7.28 -15.62
CA THR A 80 3.02 6.47 -16.36
C THR A 80 2.77 4.97 -16.23
N GLY A 81 2.29 4.52 -15.08
CA GLY A 81 2.05 3.11 -14.77
C GLY A 81 0.58 2.83 -14.47
N LEU A 82 0.15 1.61 -14.79
CA LEU A 82 -1.15 1.06 -14.43
C LEU A 82 -0.93 -0.34 -13.88
N SER A 83 -1.56 -0.65 -12.74
CA SER A 83 -1.70 -2.03 -12.26
C SER A 83 -3.17 -2.30 -11.98
N LEU A 84 -3.60 -3.50 -12.34
CA LEU A 84 -4.87 -4.04 -11.92
C LEU A 84 -4.64 -4.92 -10.70
N ASP A 85 -5.60 -4.94 -9.78
CA ASP A 85 -5.68 -6.00 -8.79
C ASP A 85 -6.10 -7.33 -9.45
N GLU A 86 -6.18 -8.38 -8.64
CA GLU A 86 -6.50 -9.73 -9.11
C GLU A 86 -7.98 -9.91 -9.47
N GLU A 87 -8.80 -8.92 -9.12
CA GLU A 87 -10.22 -8.80 -9.45
C GLU A 87 -10.45 -7.90 -10.68
N GLY A 88 -9.39 -7.36 -11.29
CA GLY A 88 -9.43 -6.51 -12.49
C GLY A 88 -9.74 -5.04 -12.23
N ASN A 89 -9.68 -4.56 -10.99
CA ASN A 89 -9.87 -3.15 -10.65
C ASN A 89 -8.56 -2.35 -10.73
N LEU A 90 -8.67 -1.08 -11.12
CA LEU A 90 -7.53 -0.16 -11.18
C LEU A 90 -7.02 0.14 -9.76
N MET A 91 -5.81 -0.31 -9.42
CA MET A 91 -5.20 0.05 -8.14
C MET A 91 -4.98 1.56 -8.12
N LYS A 92 -5.55 2.27 -7.12
CA LYS A 92 -5.33 3.72 -6.97
C LYS A 92 -3.86 3.96 -6.60
N SER A 93 -3.06 4.36 -7.58
CA SER A 93 -1.65 4.70 -7.39
C SER A 93 -1.53 5.95 -6.52
N TYR A 94 -1.00 5.80 -5.31
CA TYR A 94 -0.33 6.91 -4.64
C TYR A 94 0.98 7.19 -5.40
N PRO A 95 1.43 8.46 -5.48
CA PRO A 95 2.67 8.81 -6.16
C PRO A 95 3.88 8.12 -5.51
N ILE A 96 4.71 7.51 -6.35
CA ILE A 96 6.05 7.03 -6.00
C ILE A 96 7.05 8.09 -6.50
N ILE A 97 7.78 8.70 -5.57
CA ILE A 97 8.78 9.71 -5.86
C ILE A 97 10.16 9.06 -5.80
N GLU A 98 10.70 8.77 -6.97
CA GLU A 98 12.05 8.22 -7.10
C GLU A 98 13.12 9.27 -6.77
N ASN A 99 14.31 8.79 -6.39
CA ASN A 99 15.50 9.61 -6.11
C ASN A 99 15.35 10.57 -4.91
N VAL A 100 14.36 10.34 -4.04
CA VAL A 100 14.22 11.05 -2.77
C VAL A 100 14.55 10.10 -1.64
N THR A 101 15.70 10.34 -1.00
CA THR A 101 16.13 9.67 0.22
C THR A 101 16.31 10.73 1.30
N LEU A 102 15.54 10.62 2.37
CA LEU A 102 15.61 11.58 3.48
C LEU A 102 16.74 11.24 4.44
N SER A 103 17.57 12.24 4.75
CA SER A 103 18.63 12.15 5.75
C SER A 103 18.12 12.48 7.14
N TYR A 104 18.51 11.69 8.14
CA TYR A 104 18.16 11.92 9.55
C TYR A 104 18.65 13.27 10.07
N SER A 105 19.82 13.73 9.65
CA SER A 105 20.41 14.99 10.14
C SER A 105 19.73 16.24 9.55
N ASN A 106 18.93 16.10 8.50
CA ASN A 106 18.37 17.22 7.74
C ASN A 106 16.89 17.02 7.36
N ILE A 107 16.22 16.08 8.03
CA ILE A 107 14.87 15.63 7.72
C ILE A 107 13.86 16.78 7.62
N THR A 108 13.94 17.74 8.53
CA THR A 108 13.04 18.89 8.59
C THR A 108 13.09 19.69 7.30
N ASN A 109 14.25 19.89 6.68
CA ASN A 109 14.35 20.67 5.45
C ASN A 109 13.95 19.85 4.22
N GLU A 110 14.32 18.57 4.18
CA GLU A 110 14.12 17.68 3.03
C GLU A 110 12.67 17.21 2.89
N ILE A 111 11.90 17.18 3.98
CA ILE A 111 10.51 16.71 3.96
C ILE A 111 9.52 17.74 3.39
N TYR A 112 9.74 19.05 3.60
CA TYR A 112 8.76 20.08 3.21
C TYR A 112 8.42 20.12 1.71
N PRO A 113 9.33 19.86 0.77
CA PRO A 113 8.95 19.70 -0.64
C PRO A 113 7.90 18.59 -0.85
N LEU A 114 8.04 17.45 -0.17
CA LEU A 114 7.04 16.37 -0.20
C LEU A 114 5.74 16.80 0.48
N ILE A 115 5.81 17.44 1.65
CA ILE A 115 4.62 17.94 2.36
C ILE A 115 3.85 18.94 1.51
N LYS A 116 4.52 19.87 0.83
CA LYS A 116 3.86 20.85 -0.05
C LYS A 116 3.12 20.20 -1.21
N SER A 117 3.53 19.02 -1.66
CA SER A 117 2.81 18.27 -2.69
C SER A 117 1.50 17.66 -2.17
N ILE A 118 1.36 17.46 -0.85
CA ILE A 118 0.17 16.92 -0.18
C ILE A 118 -0.72 18.05 0.37
N ARG A 119 -0.08 19.08 0.94
CA ARG A 119 -0.66 20.24 1.63
C ARG A 119 0.08 21.50 1.19
N SER A 120 -0.41 22.17 0.14
CA SER A 120 0.31 23.27 -0.52
C SER A 120 0.53 24.50 0.36
N ASP A 121 -0.30 24.69 1.38
CA ASP A 121 -0.27 25.81 2.32
C ASP A 121 0.57 25.52 3.58
N TRP A 122 1.13 24.31 3.72
CA TRP A 122 1.98 23.94 4.85
C TRP A 122 3.44 24.35 4.64
N THR A 123 4.04 24.87 5.69
CA THR A 123 5.39 25.43 5.76
C THR A 123 6.00 25.21 7.14
N SER A 124 7.32 25.32 7.27
CA SER A 124 8.00 25.23 8.56
C SER A 124 7.56 26.26 9.61
N SER A 125 6.87 27.33 9.20
CA SER A 125 6.37 28.37 10.12
C SER A 125 4.98 28.07 10.70
N ASN A 126 4.16 27.28 10.00
CA ASN A 126 2.78 26.98 10.40
C ASN A 126 2.55 25.49 10.69
N THR A 127 3.60 24.68 10.73
CA THR A 127 3.54 23.29 11.18
C THR A 127 4.55 23.01 12.26
N HIS A 128 4.34 21.95 13.03
CA HIS A 128 5.33 21.40 13.94
C HIS A 128 5.52 19.90 13.71
N LEU A 129 6.74 19.42 13.96
CA LEU A 129 7.11 18.01 13.86
C LEU A 129 7.16 17.39 15.25
N VAL A 130 6.61 16.19 15.39
CA VAL A 130 6.67 15.38 16.60
C VAL A 130 7.33 14.06 16.25
N THR A 131 8.38 13.68 16.99
CA THR A 131 9.02 12.38 16.84
C THR A 131 8.32 11.36 17.73
N PHE A 132 7.75 10.31 17.13
CA PHE A 132 7.11 9.21 17.85
C PHE A 132 8.09 8.08 18.18
N THR A 133 9.09 7.85 17.31
CA THR A 133 10.12 6.83 17.54
C THR A 133 11.51 7.38 17.22
N GLU A 134 12.46 7.12 18.12
CA GLU A 134 13.87 7.50 17.97
C GLU A 134 14.77 6.27 17.67
N GLY A 135 14.15 5.14 17.31
CA GLY A 135 14.85 3.88 17.08
C GLY A 135 15.62 3.84 15.76
N LEU A 136 16.67 3.01 15.70
CA LEU A 136 17.51 2.81 14.51
C LEU A 136 16.79 2.09 13.36
N THR A 137 15.66 1.42 13.63
CA THR A 137 14.99 0.50 12.69
C THR A 137 13.88 1.16 11.87
N ASN A 138 13.08 2.04 12.45
CA ASN A 138 12.11 2.88 11.74
C ASN A 138 11.90 4.17 12.54
N ILE A 139 12.02 5.31 11.86
CA ILE A 139 11.67 6.61 12.44
C ILE A 139 10.27 6.98 11.99
N ILE A 140 9.43 7.34 12.96
CA ILE A 140 8.07 7.79 12.73
C ILE A 140 7.98 9.22 13.24
N LEU A 141 7.65 10.14 12.34
CA LEU A 141 7.37 11.53 12.64
C LEU A 141 5.90 11.83 12.34
N GLY A 142 5.25 12.62 13.19
CA GLY A 142 4.02 13.31 12.87
C GLY A 142 4.29 14.75 12.49
N ILE A 143 3.57 15.27 11.51
CA ILE A 143 3.55 16.71 11.19
C ILE A 143 2.12 17.23 11.34
N PHE A 144 1.99 18.31 12.12
CA PHE A 144 0.73 18.86 12.60
C PHE A 144 0.63 20.34 12.26
N ASP A 145 -0.59 20.83 12.07
CA ASP A 145 -0.88 22.24 11.75
C ASP A 145 -0.96 23.10 13.01
N ASN A 146 -0.11 24.12 13.11
CA ASN A 146 -0.09 25.04 14.26
C ASN A 146 -1.31 25.97 14.29
N ARG A 147 -2.00 26.13 13.15
CA ARG A 147 -3.18 27.01 13.04
C ARG A 147 -4.40 26.38 13.69
N THR A 148 -4.42 25.05 13.83
CA THR A 148 -5.51 24.26 14.39
C THR A 148 -4.98 23.24 15.41
N PRO A 149 -4.44 23.71 16.55
CA PRO A 149 -3.71 22.85 17.49
C PRO A 149 -4.57 21.76 18.15
N ASP A 150 -5.89 21.93 18.17
CA ASP A 150 -6.86 20.98 18.72
C ASP A 150 -7.49 20.06 17.65
N ASP A 151 -7.09 20.19 16.38
CA ASP A 151 -7.59 19.40 15.26
C ASP A 151 -6.43 18.72 14.53
N ASP A 152 -6.30 17.41 14.77
CA ASP A 152 -5.29 16.54 14.19
C ASP A 152 -5.80 15.77 12.96
N SER A 153 -7.03 16.00 12.50
CA SER A 153 -7.63 15.26 11.38
C SER A 153 -6.87 15.41 10.05
N ASN A 154 -6.12 16.50 9.91
CA ASN A 154 -5.32 16.80 8.73
C ASN A 154 -3.82 16.46 8.90
N ALA A 155 -3.43 15.94 10.07
CA ALA A 155 -2.05 15.58 10.36
C ALA A 155 -1.55 14.44 9.45
N LEU A 156 -0.24 14.40 9.23
CA LEU A 156 0.41 13.40 8.40
C LEU A 156 1.45 12.64 9.22
N ILE A 157 1.59 11.35 8.94
CA ILE A 157 2.71 10.54 9.42
C ILE A 157 3.75 10.36 8.32
N ILE A 158 5.01 10.56 8.69
CA ILE A 158 6.18 10.29 7.88
C ILE A 158 6.89 9.10 8.51
N LYS A 159 6.96 7.99 7.79
CA LYS A 159 7.69 6.79 8.21
C LYS A 159 8.93 6.62 7.36
N ILE A 160 10.09 6.59 7.99
CA ILE A 160 11.39 6.41 7.36
C ILE A 160 11.99 5.09 7.82
N TYR A 161 12.42 4.29 6.86
CA TYR A 161 12.99 2.97 7.09
C TYR A 161 14.45 3.08 7.53
N GLY A 162 14.81 2.32 8.58
CA GLY A 162 16.16 2.23 9.10
C GLY A 162 17.09 1.39 8.22
N ILE A 163 18.39 1.67 8.31
CA ILE A 163 19.45 0.97 7.57
C ILE A 163 19.52 -0.51 8.02
N GLN A 164 19.70 -1.46 7.09
CA GLN A 164 19.76 -2.93 7.34
C GLN A 164 18.43 -3.61 7.68
N THR A 165 17.30 -2.91 7.62
CA THR A 165 15.99 -3.54 7.85
C THR A 165 15.42 -4.23 6.61
N GLU A 166 15.93 -3.89 5.42
CA GLU A 166 15.64 -4.54 4.15
C GLU A 166 16.05 -6.03 4.10
N LEU A 167 16.93 -6.48 5.00
CA LEU A 167 17.33 -7.88 5.10
C LEU A 167 16.24 -8.78 5.71
N PHE A 168 15.21 -8.20 6.35
CA PHE A 168 14.22 -8.94 7.12
C PHE A 168 12.76 -8.53 6.83
N ILE A 169 12.51 -7.38 6.19
CA ILE A 169 11.16 -6.80 6.05
C ILE A 169 10.89 -6.46 4.58
N ASP A 170 9.87 -7.11 4.01
CA ASP A 170 9.33 -6.75 2.70
C ASP A 170 8.49 -5.47 2.81
N ARG A 171 9.10 -4.34 2.44
CA ARG A 171 8.47 -3.01 2.50
C ARG A 171 7.31 -2.87 1.53
N GLN A 172 7.36 -3.57 0.40
CA GLN A 172 6.27 -3.53 -0.55
C GLN A 172 5.08 -4.33 -0.04
N ALA A 173 5.32 -5.48 0.60
CA ALA A 173 4.26 -6.25 1.26
C ALA A 173 3.58 -5.43 2.38
N GLU A 174 4.36 -4.69 3.18
CA GLU A 174 3.83 -3.80 4.22
C GLU A 174 2.89 -2.73 3.64
N ILE A 175 3.31 -2.04 2.59
CA ILE A 175 2.50 -1.01 1.92
C ILE A 175 1.25 -1.64 1.27
N ASN A 176 1.39 -2.81 0.63
CA ASN A 176 0.28 -3.53 0.03
C ASN A 176 -0.79 -3.91 1.07
N VAL A 177 -0.39 -4.33 2.27
CA VAL A 177 -1.32 -4.61 3.37
C VAL A 177 -2.05 -3.35 3.81
N MET A 178 -1.35 -2.22 3.97
CA MET A 178 -1.97 -0.94 4.32
C MET A 178 -3.04 -0.51 3.31
N ILE A 179 -2.74 -0.67 2.01
CA ILE A 179 -3.67 -0.35 0.92
C ILE A 179 -4.88 -1.26 0.97
N LYS A 180 -4.68 -2.59 1.08
CA LYS A 180 -5.78 -3.56 1.16
C LYS A 180 -6.71 -3.26 2.33
N PHE A 181 -6.16 -2.94 3.50
CA PHE A 181 -6.96 -2.56 4.66
C PHE A 181 -7.78 -1.28 4.40
N HIS A 182 -7.17 -0.27 3.77
CA HIS A 182 -7.87 0.98 3.45
C HIS A 182 -9.00 0.77 2.44
N GLU A 183 -8.76 0.01 1.38
CA GLU A 183 -9.74 -0.31 0.34
C GLU A 183 -10.95 -1.09 0.87
N HIS A 184 -10.74 -1.95 1.86
CA HIS A 184 -11.79 -2.73 2.48
C HIS A 184 -12.47 -2.01 3.67
N GLY A 185 -12.15 -0.73 3.91
CA GLY A 185 -12.74 0.07 4.98
C GLY A 185 -12.31 -0.34 6.39
N VAL A 186 -11.26 -1.15 6.49
CA VAL A 186 -10.72 -1.65 7.76
C VAL A 186 -9.70 -0.65 8.33
N LEU A 187 -10.19 0.55 8.63
CA LEU A 187 -9.54 1.65 9.39
C LEU A 187 -8.01 1.78 9.24
N SER A 188 -7.47 1.59 8.03
CA SER A 188 -6.06 1.87 7.73
C SER A 188 -5.95 3.26 7.13
N GLN A 189 -4.92 3.98 7.56
CA GLN A 189 -4.62 5.31 7.08
C GLN A 189 -4.22 5.25 5.60
N ARG A 190 -4.69 6.21 4.81
CA ARG A 190 -4.39 6.21 3.38
C ARG A 190 -2.91 6.52 3.16
N VAL A 191 -2.23 5.70 2.36
CA VAL A 191 -0.88 6.01 1.86
C VAL A 191 -0.97 7.13 0.83
N LEU A 192 -0.19 8.18 1.03
CA LEU A 192 -0.22 9.41 0.23
C LEU A 192 0.99 9.55 -0.68
N ILE A 193 2.18 9.16 -0.22
CA ILE A 193 3.43 9.19 -1.00
C ILE A 193 4.31 8.02 -0.59
N GLN A 194 5.00 7.41 -1.56
CA GLN A 194 6.16 6.56 -1.30
C GLN A 194 7.42 7.22 -1.88
N PHE A 195 8.54 7.12 -1.16
CA PHE A 195 9.87 7.59 -1.57
C PHE A 195 10.93 6.52 -1.25
N ASN A 196 12.17 6.70 -1.68
CA ASN A 196 13.18 5.61 -1.67
C ASN A 196 13.37 4.93 -0.31
N ASN A 197 13.30 5.70 0.79
CA ASN A 197 13.50 5.19 2.14
C ASN A 197 12.30 5.43 3.07
N GLY A 198 11.08 5.53 2.53
CA GLY A 198 9.90 5.71 3.39
C GLY A 198 8.58 5.97 2.69
N ILE A 199 7.58 6.29 3.51
CA ILE A 199 6.21 6.61 3.07
C ILE A 199 5.65 7.77 3.89
N ILE A 200 4.69 8.48 3.29
CA ILE A 200 3.83 9.46 3.98
C ILE A 200 2.39 8.95 3.91
N TYR A 201 1.70 8.94 5.03
CA TYR A 201 0.30 8.51 5.13
C TYR A 201 -0.48 9.39 6.12
N GLU A 202 -1.80 9.28 6.12
CA GLU A 202 -2.67 10.05 7.01
C GLU A 202 -2.41 9.73 8.49
N PHE A 203 -2.63 10.70 9.38
CA PHE A 203 -2.65 10.44 10.82
C PHE A 203 -3.97 9.79 11.22
N ALA A 204 -3.93 8.80 12.13
CA ALA A 204 -5.14 8.33 12.79
C ALA A 204 -5.32 9.03 14.13
N SER A 205 -6.28 9.95 14.16
CA SER A 205 -6.73 10.61 15.40
C SER A 205 -7.27 9.57 16.38
N GLY A 206 -6.78 9.63 17.62
CA GLY A 206 -7.25 8.77 18.69
C GLY A 206 -6.19 8.54 19.75
N LYS A 207 -6.56 7.76 20.77
CA LYS A 207 -5.67 7.42 21.87
C LYS A 207 -5.40 5.92 21.83
N THR A 208 -4.12 5.57 21.76
CA THR A 208 -3.72 4.15 21.83
C THR A 208 -4.26 3.48 23.09
N CYS A 209 -4.78 2.27 22.94
CA CYS A 209 -5.23 1.47 24.07
C CYS A 209 -4.10 1.14 25.05
N SER A 210 -4.44 1.11 26.32
CA SER A 210 -3.64 0.55 27.41
C SER A 210 -3.97 -0.93 27.61
N ARG A 211 -3.23 -1.57 28.52
CA ARG A 211 -3.53 -2.97 28.91
C ARG A 211 -4.89 -3.10 29.60
N ASP A 212 -5.37 -2.06 30.26
CA ASP A 212 -6.64 -2.11 30.99
C ASP A 212 -7.80 -1.87 30.03
N ASP A 213 -7.65 -0.96 29.07
CA ASP A 213 -8.65 -0.70 28.01
C ASP A 213 -9.01 -2.00 27.26
N VAL A 214 -8.03 -2.79 26.83
CA VAL A 214 -8.30 -4.03 26.07
C VAL A 214 -8.99 -5.14 26.89
N ARG A 215 -9.07 -5.01 28.22
CA ARG A 215 -9.82 -5.92 29.10
C ARG A 215 -11.27 -5.49 29.29
N GLU A 216 -11.61 -4.25 28.93
CA GLU A 216 -13.00 -3.81 28.97
C GLU A 216 -13.81 -4.56 27.91
N GLU A 217 -14.96 -5.09 28.31
CA GLU A 217 -15.78 -5.96 27.45
C GLU A 217 -16.16 -5.27 26.13
N ASN A 218 -16.50 -3.98 26.18
CA ASN A 218 -16.88 -3.21 25.00
C ASN A 218 -15.71 -3.04 24.02
N ILE A 219 -14.52 -2.71 24.53
CA ILE A 219 -13.31 -2.52 23.70
C ILE A 219 -12.87 -3.87 23.13
N SER A 220 -12.87 -4.94 23.94
CA SER A 220 -12.54 -6.29 23.48
C SER A 220 -13.47 -6.76 22.35
N LYS A 221 -14.77 -6.47 22.44
CA LYS A 221 -15.74 -6.75 21.36
C LYS A 221 -15.42 -5.97 20.08
N LEU A 222 -15.08 -4.68 20.19
CA LEU A 222 -14.71 -3.86 19.04
C LEU A 222 -13.44 -4.39 18.36
N ILE A 223 -12.43 -4.79 19.15
CA ILE A 223 -11.21 -5.44 18.63
C ILE A 223 -11.57 -6.72 17.87
N ALA A 224 -12.42 -7.58 18.43
CA ALA A 224 -12.84 -8.82 17.78
C ALA A 224 -13.61 -8.57 16.46
N ILE A 225 -14.47 -7.55 16.42
CA ILE A 225 -15.17 -7.14 15.19
C ILE A 225 -14.16 -6.69 14.14
N LYS A 226 -13.20 -5.83 14.50
CA LYS A 226 -12.18 -5.33 13.57
C LYS A 226 -11.26 -6.44 13.07
N LEU A 227 -10.86 -7.38 13.92
CA LEU A 227 -10.12 -8.57 13.48
C LEU A 227 -10.94 -9.43 12.52
N THR A 228 -12.25 -9.55 12.74
CA THR A 228 -13.13 -10.29 11.83
C THR A 228 -13.20 -9.60 10.46
N GLU A 229 -13.25 -8.27 10.42
CA GLU A 229 -13.15 -7.51 9.15
C GLU A 229 -11.83 -7.79 8.44
N ILE A 230 -10.68 -7.72 9.15
CA ILE A 230 -9.35 -8.04 8.60
C ILE A 230 -9.31 -9.47 8.02
N HIS A 231 -9.77 -10.46 8.80
CA HIS A 231 -9.70 -11.86 8.42
C HIS A 231 -10.61 -12.21 7.22
N ASN A 232 -11.62 -11.39 6.95
CA ASN A 232 -12.50 -11.57 5.80
C ASN A 232 -11.98 -10.93 4.51
N ILE A 233 -10.90 -10.13 4.58
CA ILE A 233 -10.26 -9.57 3.38
C ILE A 233 -9.77 -10.73 2.49
N PRO A 234 -10.15 -10.76 1.21
CA PRO A 234 -9.65 -11.75 0.27
C PRO A 234 -8.12 -11.69 0.15
N VAL A 235 -7.49 -12.86 0.22
CA VAL A 235 -6.07 -13.05 -0.07
C VAL A 235 -5.94 -14.21 -1.04
N GLN A 236 -4.92 -14.18 -1.89
CA GLN A 236 -4.52 -15.38 -2.63
C GLN A 236 -4.33 -16.51 -1.63
N GLU A 237 -4.91 -17.67 -1.94
CA GLU A 237 -4.68 -18.87 -1.15
C GLU A 237 -3.20 -19.25 -1.29
N THR A 238 -2.39 -18.81 -0.35
CA THR A 238 -1.08 -19.40 -0.12
C THR A 238 -1.30 -20.69 0.65
N GLU A 239 -0.67 -21.79 0.27
CA GLU A 239 -0.76 -23.03 1.04
C GLU A 239 0.03 -22.97 2.38
N GLN A 240 0.76 -21.87 2.64
CA GLN A 240 1.70 -21.80 3.76
C GLN A 240 1.50 -20.57 4.67
N PRO A 241 1.50 -20.76 6.01
CA PRO A 241 1.55 -19.67 6.98
C PRO A 241 2.82 -18.81 6.84
N TYR A 242 2.66 -17.49 6.77
CA TYR A 242 3.77 -16.54 6.65
C TYR A 242 4.83 -16.66 7.78
N ILE A 243 4.40 -17.07 8.98
CA ILE A 243 5.29 -17.27 10.13
C ILE A 243 6.40 -18.31 9.84
N MET A 244 6.11 -19.37 9.08
CA MET A 244 7.12 -20.38 8.75
C MET A 244 8.17 -19.82 7.81
N LEU A 245 7.74 -19.07 6.79
CA LEU A 245 8.63 -18.37 5.86
C LEU A 245 9.58 -17.42 6.60
N ILE A 246 9.06 -16.61 7.52
CA ILE A 246 9.86 -15.66 8.31
C ILE A 246 10.85 -16.36 9.24
N LEU A 247 10.44 -17.40 9.97
CA LEU A 247 11.35 -18.16 10.84
C LEU A 247 12.52 -18.76 10.05
N ARG A 248 12.25 -19.30 8.85
CA ARG A 248 13.29 -19.84 7.97
C ARG A 248 14.22 -18.77 7.42
N GLN A 249 13.71 -17.56 7.15
CA GLN A 249 14.55 -16.43 6.76
C GLN A 249 15.50 -16.01 7.90
N PHE A 250 15.00 -15.89 9.13
CA PHE A 250 15.84 -15.58 10.28
C PHE A 250 16.96 -16.61 10.49
N LEU A 251 16.65 -17.90 10.37
CA LEU A 251 17.66 -18.97 10.48
C LEU A 251 18.78 -18.85 9.43
N LYS A 252 18.47 -18.38 8.22
CA LYS A 252 19.48 -18.19 7.16
C LYS A 252 20.47 -17.06 7.46
N LEU A 253 20.07 -16.10 8.28
CA LEU A 253 20.85 -14.90 8.60
C LEU A 253 21.74 -15.10 9.83
N LEU A 254 21.48 -16.14 10.64
CA LEU A 254 22.35 -16.52 11.74
C LEU A 254 23.65 -17.13 11.21
N ASP A 255 24.78 -16.69 11.77
CA ASP A 255 26.08 -17.28 11.46
C ASP A 255 26.18 -18.70 12.01
N LYS A 256 26.13 -19.67 11.10
CA LYS A 256 26.20 -21.10 11.41
C LYS A 256 27.55 -21.54 11.96
N ASN A 257 28.58 -20.70 11.87
CA ASN A 257 29.89 -20.98 12.47
C ASN A 257 29.94 -20.59 13.95
N SER A 258 29.04 -19.68 14.36
CA SER A 258 28.96 -19.17 15.74
C SER A 258 27.97 -19.96 16.61
N PHE A 259 26.99 -20.64 16.01
CA PHE A 259 25.93 -21.35 16.72
C PHE A 259 25.59 -22.69 16.07
N ASP A 260 25.46 -23.75 16.88
CA ASP A 260 24.80 -24.99 16.43
C ASP A 260 23.29 -24.78 16.38
N LEU A 261 22.74 -24.70 15.18
CA LEU A 261 21.32 -24.46 14.94
C LEU A 261 20.53 -25.77 14.76
N SER A 262 21.16 -26.94 14.86
CA SER A 262 20.55 -28.23 14.48
C SER A 262 19.31 -28.55 15.31
N SER A 263 19.34 -28.30 16.62
CA SER A 263 18.20 -28.50 17.52
C SER A 263 17.05 -27.53 17.20
N ILE A 264 17.36 -26.25 16.99
CA ILE A 264 16.39 -25.20 16.67
C ILE A 264 15.70 -25.49 15.34
N ILE A 265 16.47 -25.89 14.32
CA ILE A 265 15.93 -26.29 13.02
C ILE A 265 14.98 -27.47 13.18
N SER A 266 15.38 -28.52 13.92
CA SER A 266 14.54 -29.68 14.18
C SER A 266 13.24 -29.33 14.91
N ASP A 267 13.29 -28.40 15.87
CA ASP A 267 12.08 -27.98 16.58
C ASP A 267 11.16 -27.14 15.69
N ILE A 268 11.70 -26.28 14.82
CA ILE A 268 10.90 -25.56 13.82
C ILE A 268 10.26 -26.54 12.81
N ASP A 269 10.99 -27.56 12.36
CA ASP A 269 10.45 -28.60 11.47
C ASP A 269 9.23 -29.30 12.11
N LYS A 270 9.33 -29.69 13.39
CA LYS A 270 8.22 -30.30 14.14
C LYS A 270 7.03 -29.36 14.30
N ILE A 271 7.28 -28.07 14.57
CA ILE A 271 6.22 -27.06 14.70
C ILE A 271 5.52 -26.87 13.36
N GLU A 272 6.27 -26.79 12.26
CA GLU A 272 5.74 -26.64 10.91
C GLU A 272 4.87 -27.84 10.53
N GLU A 273 5.37 -29.07 10.71
CA GLU A 273 4.60 -30.30 10.47
C GLU A 273 3.30 -30.32 11.30
N HIS A 274 3.39 -29.94 12.58
CA HIS A 274 2.24 -29.89 13.48
C HIS A 274 1.21 -28.83 13.05
N ILE A 275 1.64 -27.64 12.62
CA ILE A 275 0.75 -26.59 12.13
C ILE A 275 0.08 -27.04 10.82
N LEU A 276 0.85 -27.50 9.83
CA LEU A 276 0.35 -27.92 8.53
C LEU A 276 -0.62 -29.11 8.66
N SER A 277 -0.36 -30.06 9.55
CA SER A 277 -1.26 -31.19 9.83
C SER A 277 -2.63 -30.76 10.40
N ARG A 278 -2.73 -29.55 10.93
CA ARG A 278 -3.95 -28.97 11.54
C ARG A 278 -4.63 -27.94 10.66
N LEU A 279 -4.02 -27.49 9.56
CA LEU A 279 -4.65 -26.71 8.50
C LEU A 279 -5.51 -27.64 7.64
N ILE A 280 -6.50 -28.29 8.28
CA ILE A 280 -7.53 -29.08 7.59
C ILE A 280 -8.76 -28.18 7.53
N PRO A 281 -9.40 -27.99 6.35
CA PRO A 281 -10.55 -27.12 6.20
C PRO A 281 -11.61 -27.46 7.23
N ASN A 282 -11.77 -26.60 8.22
CA ASN A 282 -12.82 -26.81 9.21
C ASN A 282 -14.16 -26.41 8.56
N PRO A 283 -15.09 -27.36 8.33
CA PRO A 283 -16.35 -27.07 7.66
C PRO A 283 -17.24 -26.07 8.41
N LYS A 284 -16.92 -25.72 9.67
CA LYS A 284 -17.61 -24.71 10.47
C LYS A 284 -17.03 -23.29 10.34
N TYR A 285 -15.75 -23.13 9.99
CA TYR A 285 -15.04 -21.84 10.03
C TYR A 285 -14.50 -21.34 8.68
N GLY A 286 -14.64 -22.14 7.61
CA GLY A 286 -14.65 -21.65 6.22
C GLY A 286 -13.29 -21.38 5.56
N LYS A 287 -12.25 -20.94 6.28
CA LYS A 287 -10.89 -20.71 5.74
C LYS A 287 -9.81 -21.09 6.77
N ASP A 288 -8.76 -21.81 6.34
CA ASP A 288 -7.65 -22.21 7.23
C ASP A 288 -6.57 -21.12 7.37
N LEU A 289 -6.45 -20.25 6.36
CA LEU A 289 -5.52 -19.13 6.33
C LEU A 289 -6.25 -17.84 5.97
N VAL A 290 -5.93 -16.78 6.70
CA VAL A 290 -6.53 -15.46 6.55
C VAL A 290 -5.45 -14.40 6.60
N LEU A 291 -5.74 -13.21 6.07
CA LEU A 291 -4.91 -12.04 6.31
C LEU A 291 -4.92 -11.74 7.80
N CYS A 292 -3.74 -11.62 8.42
CA CYS A 292 -3.60 -11.36 9.85
C CYS A 292 -2.77 -10.10 10.07
N HIS A 293 -3.08 -9.36 11.14
CA HIS A 293 -2.25 -8.21 11.57
C HIS A 293 -0.85 -8.66 12.06
N ASN A 294 -0.75 -9.84 12.67
CA ASN A 294 0.48 -10.48 13.20
C ASN A 294 1.24 -9.71 14.30
N ASP A 295 0.94 -8.44 14.55
CA ASP A 295 1.52 -7.63 15.65
C ASP A 295 0.43 -6.90 16.47
N LEU A 296 -0.57 -7.61 16.99
CA LEU A 296 -1.70 -6.99 17.71
C LEU A 296 -1.34 -6.60 19.16
N LEU A 297 -0.35 -5.71 19.30
CA LEU A 297 0.05 -5.11 20.56
C LEU A 297 -0.91 -3.97 20.92
N VAL A 298 -1.10 -3.69 22.22
CA VAL A 298 -2.00 -2.63 22.70
C VAL A 298 -1.70 -1.25 22.09
N LYS A 299 -0.42 -0.97 21.83
CA LYS A 299 0.05 0.28 21.20
C LYS A 299 -0.35 0.43 19.73
N ASN A 300 -0.76 -0.66 19.07
CA ASN A 300 -1.19 -0.69 17.67
C ASN A 300 -2.72 -0.63 17.55
N ILE A 301 -3.43 -0.44 18.67
CA ILE A 301 -4.89 -0.30 18.73
C ILE A 301 -5.16 1.14 19.16
N VAL A 302 -5.88 1.91 18.33
CA VAL A 302 -6.18 3.34 18.50
C VAL A 302 -7.68 3.53 18.62
#